data_AF-A0A072NYS6-F1
#
_entry.id   AF-A0A072NYS6-F1
#
_cell.length_a   1.000
_cell.length_b   1.000
_cell.length_c   1.000
_cell.angle_alpha   90.00
_cell.angle_beta   90.00
_cell.angle_gamma   90.00
#
_symmetry.space_group_name_H-M   'P 1'
#
loop_
_entity.id
_entity.type
_entity.pdbx_description
1 polymer ?
#
loop_
_entity_poly.entity_id
_entity_poly.type
_entity_poly.pdbx_seq_one_letter_code
_entity_poly.pdbx_strand_id
1 'polypeptide(L)'
;MSRVRKQPGTYTISSLNGDSLGSKKRKRVEVPSVESTPRSKQKVERFAETTRSPRSRLAATDVQVKEQVENKAESTRNGSLILEETEEVKISVKKSPALRLKTQKASKADPEDEQDLVKEETQTKAKRKGKPKQSLEEEGDEDETKPKKKRKTKEEKEAEAMALAARTTGLKMFVGAHTSVAKGVENSVMNCLHIGGNAFACFLKSQRKWENPPLQNSNRDAFRKALIEHKYDGMKHVVPHGSYLVNLANADKDKVEQSYDAFLDDLRRCEALGIKHYNFHPGGAGTGSFDEAIKRLAGNLNRALSETSTVVLLLENMAGHGTLIGGRFSDLRDVIAQIKPEFRPRIGVCIDTCHAFAAGYDLRTPEAFEKTMQEFDDVVGMQYLKALHLNDSKAPLNSHRDLHQNIGLGFLGLRAFHSVMNEPRFQGLPLILETPSERPDPKDPTSKKTIEDKSVWAKEIKLLESLIGMDPKGDEFLTLERELSNKGKKERQEMQAKFDEKQEKERKKMAKERERGQKSLTDMFGKVGGGQANKVARKTRKKPKGQDESDSDELSSVGDLSDNEEGHKH
;
A
#
# COMPACT_ATOMS: atom_id res chain seq x y z
N MET A 1 -3.80 -43.13 53.05
CA MET A 1 -3.55 -42.06 54.03
C MET A 1 -3.55 -40.71 53.28
N SER A 2 -4.05 -39.64 53.89
CA SER A 2 -3.97 -38.20 53.50
C SER A 2 -4.21 -37.83 52.00
N ARG A 3 -5.38 -37.29 51.59
CA ARG A 3 -5.79 -35.85 51.63
C ARG A 3 -4.85 -34.95 50.79
N VAL A 4 -5.29 -34.06 49.88
CA VAL A 4 -6.50 -33.18 49.84
C VAL A 4 -7.00 -32.96 48.38
N ARG A 5 -8.31 -32.76 48.19
CA ARG A 5 -8.93 -32.10 47.01
C ARG A 5 -9.46 -30.71 47.41
N LYS A 6 -9.39 -29.70 46.52
CA LYS A 6 -10.55 -28.90 46.06
C LYS A 6 -10.20 -27.88 44.97
N GLN A 7 -11.20 -27.56 44.15
CA GLN A 7 -11.17 -26.62 43.02
C GLN A 7 -11.96 -25.32 43.36
N PRO A 8 -11.97 -24.28 42.49
CA PRO A 8 -12.16 -22.89 42.91
C PRO A 8 -13.62 -22.43 43.05
N GLY A 9 -13.80 -21.29 43.70
CA GLY A 9 -15.07 -20.56 43.80
C GLY A 9 -15.07 -19.27 42.97
N THR A 10 -16.22 -18.97 42.39
CA THR A 10 -16.62 -17.63 41.90
C THR A 10 -16.99 -16.71 43.07
N TYR A 11 -17.06 -15.39 42.85
CA TYR A 11 -18.15 -14.52 43.37
C TYR A 11 -18.09 -13.10 42.78
N THR A 12 -19.18 -12.35 42.96
CA THR A 12 -19.61 -11.17 42.20
C THR A 12 -19.54 -9.83 42.96
N ILE A 13 -19.77 -8.75 42.20
CA ILE A 13 -19.82 -7.33 42.58
C ILE A 13 -20.80 -7.01 43.73
N SER A 14 -20.43 -6.06 44.61
CA SER A 14 -21.38 -5.09 45.18
C SER A 14 -20.69 -3.80 45.66
N SER A 15 -21.43 -2.68 45.60
CA SER A 15 -21.00 -1.33 45.95
C SER A 15 -21.63 -0.86 47.27
N LEU A 16 -20.96 0.05 48.01
CA LEU A 16 -21.61 0.88 49.04
C LEU A 16 -20.95 2.26 49.16
N ASN A 17 -21.80 3.28 49.33
CA ASN A 17 -21.45 4.64 49.76
C ASN A 17 -21.43 4.74 51.30
N GLY A 18 -20.82 5.78 51.86
CA GLY A 18 -21.00 6.15 53.28
C GLY A 18 -20.12 7.32 53.74
N ASP A 19 -20.75 8.40 54.21
CA ASP A 19 -20.11 9.67 54.60
C ASP A 19 -19.39 9.65 55.97
N SER A 20 -18.41 10.55 56.20
CA SER A 20 -18.66 11.81 56.96
C SER A 20 -17.44 12.47 57.65
N LEU A 21 -17.46 13.81 57.63
CA LEU A 21 -16.99 14.80 58.66
C LEU A 21 -15.50 14.94 59.06
N GLY A 22 -15.00 16.19 59.05
CA GLY A 22 -13.70 16.58 59.65
C GLY A 22 -13.23 18.02 59.36
N SER A 23 -13.85 19.05 59.93
CA SER A 23 -13.64 20.48 59.59
C SER A 23 -12.40 21.16 60.20
N LYS A 24 -11.71 22.07 59.47
CA LYS A 24 -10.91 23.19 60.06
C LYS A 24 -10.97 24.53 59.28
N LYS A 25 -11.86 25.41 59.74
CA LYS A 25 -11.86 26.91 59.83
C LYS A 25 -11.02 27.82 58.88
N ARG A 26 -11.77 28.72 58.18
CA ARG A 26 -11.61 30.20 58.04
C ARG A 26 -10.37 30.74 57.26
N LYS A 27 -10.39 31.85 56.50
CA LYS A 27 -11.14 33.14 56.62
C LYS A 27 -11.67 33.67 55.26
N ARG A 28 -12.41 34.79 55.31
CA ARG A 28 -13.28 35.40 54.27
C ARG A 28 -12.82 36.83 53.92
N VAL A 29 -12.95 37.22 52.66
CA VAL A 29 -13.14 38.60 52.13
C VAL A 29 -14.05 38.44 50.91
N GLU A 30 -15.37 38.62 50.99
CA GLU A 30 -16.15 39.87 50.86
C GLU A 30 -16.21 40.50 49.45
N VAL A 31 -17.44 40.87 49.07
CA VAL A 31 -17.91 41.26 47.73
C VAL A 31 -18.34 42.74 47.78
N PRO A 32 -18.54 43.43 46.64
CA PRO A 32 -19.94 43.61 46.22
C PRO A 32 -20.20 43.64 44.69
N SER A 33 -21.47 43.47 44.36
CA SER A 33 -22.11 43.48 43.04
C SER A 33 -22.60 44.88 42.61
N VAL A 34 -22.73 45.13 41.29
CA VAL A 34 -23.66 46.15 40.72
C VAL A 34 -24.23 45.65 39.37
N GLU A 35 -25.48 46.01 39.05
CA GLU A 35 -26.27 45.53 37.89
C GLU A 35 -26.37 46.53 36.71
N SER A 36 -26.81 46.00 35.55
CA SER A 36 -27.71 46.62 34.53
C SER A 36 -27.19 47.61 33.44
N THR A 37 -27.27 47.16 32.17
CA THR A 37 -27.83 47.73 30.89
C THR A 37 -28.00 49.26 30.68
N PRO A 38 -28.05 49.83 29.42
CA PRO A 38 -28.54 49.21 28.16
C PRO A 38 -27.88 49.62 26.78
N ARG A 39 -28.41 49.01 25.70
CA ARG A 39 -28.33 49.29 24.23
C ARG A 39 -27.65 50.58 23.68
N SER A 40 -26.97 50.41 22.53
CA SER A 40 -27.09 51.33 21.38
C SER A 40 -26.99 50.60 20.02
N LYS A 41 -27.36 51.25 18.91
CA LYS A 41 -27.40 50.70 17.53
C LYS A 41 -26.56 51.59 16.58
N GLN A 42 -25.79 50.98 15.67
CA GLN A 42 -25.43 51.53 14.34
C GLN A 42 -24.97 50.35 13.47
N LYS A 43 -25.69 49.97 12.41
CA LYS A 43 -25.73 50.58 11.06
C LYS A 43 -24.40 50.41 10.31
N VAL A 44 -24.31 49.34 9.50
CA VAL A 44 -23.34 49.20 8.40
C VAL A 44 -24.14 49.00 7.12
N GLU A 45 -23.85 49.82 6.12
CA GLU A 45 -24.59 49.86 4.86
C GLU A 45 -24.12 48.80 3.87
N ARG A 46 -25.04 48.31 3.05
CA ARG A 46 -24.72 47.44 1.91
C ARG A 46 -24.47 48.32 0.69
N PHE A 47 -23.28 48.24 0.10
CA PHE A 47 -23.16 48.42 -1.34
C PHE A 47 -23.26 47.06 -2.01
N ALA A 48 -24.01 47.02 -3.11
CA ALA A 48 -24.18 45.84 -3.93
C ALA A 48 -23.56 46.12 -5.29
N GLU A 49 -22.82 45.15 -5.84
CA GLU A 49 -22.84 44.97 -7.28
C GLU A 49 -22.70 43.49 -7.66
N THR A 50 -23.17 43.20 -8.86
CA THR A 50 -23.51 41.85 -9.36
C THR A 50 -22.29 41.12 -9.93
N THR A 51 -22.26 39.79 -9.91
CA THR A 51 -22.75 38.98 -11.05
C THR A 51 -23.54 37.73 -10.64
N ARG A 52 -24.48 37.31 -11.48
CA ARG A 52 -25.35 36.13 -11.26
C ARG A 52 -24.87 34.92 -12.05
N SER A 53 -24.91 33.73 -11.44
CA SER A 53 -25.03 32.44 -12.12
C SER A 53 -26.25 31.66 -11.56
N PRO A 54 -26.95 30.84 -12.36
CA PRO A 54 -28.30 30.39 -12.01
C PRO A 54 -28.36 29.17 -11.09
N ARG A 55 -29.16 29.26 -10.02
CA ARG A 55 -29.61 28.10 -9.22
C ARG A 55 -30.66 27.30 -9.99
N SER A 56 -30.44 26.00 -10.19
CA SER A 56 -31.50 25.03 -10.44
C SER A 56 -32.22 24.67 -9.14
N ARG A 57 -33.53 24.39 -9.20
CA ARG A 57 -34.32 23.92 -8.05
C ARG A 57 -34.30 22.39 -8.03
N LEU A 58 -33.88 21.79 -6.93
CA LEU A 58 -34.09 20.36 -6.65
C LEU A 58 -35.50 20.15 -6.07
N ALA A 59 -36.17 19.08 -6.51
CA ALA A 59 -37.40 18.60 -5.90
C ALA A 59 -37.05 17.71 -4.70
N ALA A 60 -37.56 18.03 -3.51
CA ALA A 60 -37.43 17.16 -2.35
C ALA A 60 -38.25 15.87 -2.55
N THR A 61 -37.67 14.74 -2.16
CA THR A 61 -38.36 13.44 -2.15
C THR A 61 -38.25 12.89 -0.73
N ASP A 62 -39.34 12.93 0.03
CA ASP A 62 -39.39 12.31 1.36
C ASP A 62 -39.52 10.80 1.23
N VAL A 63 -38.62 10.09 1.90
CA VAL A 63 -38.61 8.62 2.01
C VAL A 63 -38.80 8.27 3.48
N GLN A 64 -39.89 7.59 3.82
CA GLN A 64 -40.08 7.01 5.14
C GLN A 64 -39.72 5.52 5.09
N VAL A 65 -38.82 5.13 5.98
CA VAL A 65 -38.51 3.73 6.28
C VAL A 65 -39.20 3.38 7.58
N LYS A 66 -39.90 2.23 7.61
CA LYS A 66 -40.34 1.60 8.84
C LYS A 66 -39.75 0.21 8.91
N GLU A 67 -39.14 -0.06 10.05
CA GLU A 67 -38.51 -1.32 10.41
C GLU A 67 -39.41 -1.98 11.46
N GLN A 68 -39.68 -3.27 11.30
CA GLN A 68 -40.39 -4.07 12.29
C GLN A 68 -39.61 -5.38 12.48
N VAL A 69 -39.25 -5.64 13.73
CA VAL A 69 -38.60 -6.88 14.16
C VAL A 69 -39.62 -7.64 15.01
N GLU A 70 -39.98 -8.84 14.59
CA GLU A 70 -40.76 -9.78 15.41
C GLU A 70 -39.88 -10.96 15.81
N ASN A 71 -39.78 -11.18 17.13
CA ASN A 71 -39.01 -12.28 17.70
C ASN A 71 -39.98 -13.36 18.18
N LYS A 72 -39.85 -14.56 17.61
CA LYS A 72 -40.63 -15.74 18.01
C LYS A 72 -39.72 -16.73 18.74
N ALA A 73 -40.13 -17.11 19.94
CA ALA A 73 -39.47 -18.13 20.75
C ALA A 73 -40.43 -19.29 20.98
N GLU A 74 -40.05 -20.49 20.53
CA GLU A 74 -40.81 -21.72 20.81
C GLU A 74 -39.97 -22.70 21.64
N SER A 75 -40.63 -23.35 22.59
CA SER A 75 -40.01 -24.30 23.52
C SER A 75 -40.23 -25.73 23.05
N THR A 76 -39.13 -26.48 22.87
CA THR A 76 -39.20 -27.91 22.57
C THR A 76 -39.25 -28.73 23.86
N ARG A 77 -39.94 -29.89 23.83
CA ARG A 77 -40.20 -30.74 25.02
C ARG A 77 -38.95 -31.26 25.76
N ASN A 78 -37.76 -31.11 25.21
CA ASN A 78 -36.49 -31.48 25.84
C ASN A 78 -35.67 -30.27 26.34
N GLY A 79 -36.29 -29.09 26.51
CA GLY A 79 -35.70 -27.95 27.22
C GLY A 79 -34.71 -27.11 26.43
N SER A 80 -34.64 -27.26 25.10
CA SER A 80 -33.91 -26.33 24.23
C SER A 80 -34.85 -25.27 23.67
N LEU A 81 -34.40 -24.01 23.72
CA LEU A 81 -35.04 -22.84 23.13
C LEU A 81 -34.38 -22.55 21.78
N ILE A 82 -35.19 -22.39 20.74
CA ILE A 82 -34.75 -21.89 19.43
C ILE A 82 -35.35 -20.50 19.26
N LEU A 83 -34.49 -19.55 18.89
CA LEU A 83 -34.85 -18.18 18.52
C LEU A 83 -34.65 -18.04 17.02
N GLU A 84 -35.73 -17.75 16.30
CA GLU A 84 -35.66 -17.31 14.90
C GLU A 84 -36.02 -15.83 14.85
N GLU A 85 -35.11 -15.04 14.27
CA GLU A 85 -35.23 -13.60 14.09
C GLU A 85 -35.34 -13.32 12.58
N THR A 86 -36.44 -12.66 12.17
CA THR A 86 -36.71 -12.35 10.76
C THR A 86 -36.99 -10.87 10.59
N GLU A 87 -36.12 -10.19 9.84
CA GLU A 87 -36.26 -8.76 9.52
C GLU A 87 -36.95 -8.56 8.16
N GLU A 88 -38.06 -7.82 8.13
CA GLU A 88 -38.66 -7.32 6.88
C GLU A 88 -38.55 -5.79 6.80
N VAL A 89 -37.87 -5.30 5.76
CA VAL A 89 -37.79 -3.86 5.45
C VAL A 89 -38.72 -3.50 4.30
N LYS A 90 -39.78 -2.73 4.57
CA LYS A 90 -40.74 -2.26 3.56
C LYS A 90 -40.54 -0.76 3.27
N ILE A 91 -40.11 -0.45 2.04
CA ILE A 91 -39.88 0.92 1.55
C ILE A 91 -41.06 1.35 0.66
N SER A 92 -41.66 2.51 0.98
CA SER A 92 -42.80 3.08 0.23
C SER A 92 -42.45 4.47 -0.28
N VAL A 93 -42.50 4.67 -1.61
CA VAL A 93 -42.22 5.96 -2.26
C VAL A 93 -43.49 6.47 -2.94
N LYS A 94 -44.05 7.58 -2.45
CA LYS A 94 -45.15 8.29 -3.12
C LYS A 94 -44.60 9.43 -3.98
N LYS A 95 -44.85 9.38 -5.29
CA LYS A 95 -44.64 10.51 -6.21
C LYS A 95 -45.93 11.31 -6.39
N SER A 96 -45.83 12.63 -6.28
CA SER A 96 -46.90 13.56 -6.68
C SER A 96 -46.77 13.94 -8.16
N PRO A 97 -47.87 14.14 -8.90
CA PRO A 97 -47.84 14.38 -10.34
C PRO A 97 -47.41 15.82 -10.69
N ALA A 98 -46.68 15.99 -11.80
CA ALA A 98 -46.24 17.29 -12.29
C ALA A 98 -47.29 17.94 -13.22
N LEU A 99 -47.65 19.18 -12.94
CA LEU A 99 -48.55 20.00 -13.76
C LEU A 99 -47.85 20.56 -15.00
N ARG A 100 -48.60 20.63 -16.11
CA ARG A 100 -48.17 21.09 -17.44
C ARG A 100 -48.60 22.54 -17.65
N LEU A 101 -47.69 23.44 -18.05
CA LEU A 101 -48.02 24.81 -18.46
C LEU A 101 -47.53 25.11 -19.89
N LYS A 102 -48.37 25.81 -20.68
CA LYS A 102 -48.12 26.26 -22.06
C LYS A 102 -47.76 27.76 -22.11
N THR A 103 -47.44 28.24 -23.32
CA THR A 103 -47.45 29.65 -23.87
C THR A 103 -46.07 30.34 -23.96
N GLN A 104 -45.74 31.18 -24.98
CA GLN A 104 -46.38 31.56 -26.28
C GLN A 104 -45.39 32.34 -27.19
N LYS A 105 -45.51 32.21 -28.54
CA LYS A 105 -45.41 33.25 -29.63
C LYS A 105 -45.06 32.56 -30.99
N ALA A 106 -45.97 32.53 -31.98
CA ALA A 106 -46.24 33.55 -33.02
C ALA A 106 -45.37 33.35 -34.29
N SER A 107 -45.87 32.66 -35.34
CA SER A 107 -46.41 33.23 -36.62
C SER A 107 -45.34 33.98 -37.46
N LYS A 108 -45.00 33.68 -38.72
CA LYS A 108 -45.69 33.15 -39.94
C LYS A 108 -44.63 32.44 -40.85
N ALA A 109 -44.89 31.72 -41.96
CA ALA A 109 -46.07 31.10 -42.61
C ALA A 109 -45.58 30.06 -43.67
N ASP A 110 -46.52 29.48 -44.42
CA ASP A 110 -46.43 28.36 -45.39
C ASP A 110 -46.11 28.83 -46.85
N PRO A 111 -46.19 28.03 -47.95
CA PRO A 111 -46.50 26.58 -48.13
C PRO A 111 -45.39 25.82 -48.95
N GLU A 112 -45.47 24.58 -49.46
CA GLU A 112 -46.57 23.79 -50.10
C GLU A 112 -46.42 22.25 -49.94
N ASP A 113 -47.59 21.59 -49.89
CA ASP A 113 -48.02 20.26 -50.39
C ASP A 113 -47.24 18.97 -50.01
N GLU A 114 -47.80 18.07 -49.18
CA GLU A 114 -48.83 17.03 -49.45
C GLU A 114 -48.22 15.73 -50.06
N GLN A 115 -48.18 14.61 -49.30
CA GLN A 115 -49.16 13.49 -49.29
C GLN A 115 -49.17 12.67 -50.61
N ASP A 116 -49.17 11.32 -50.67
CA ASP A 116 -49.55 10.36 -49.64
C ASP A 116 -49.09 8.89 -49.88
N LEU A 117 -48.96 8.12 -48.79
CA LEU A 117 -49.39 6.72 -48.54
C LEU A 117 -49.01 5.45 -49.42
N VAL A 118 -48.16 4.61 -48.79
CA VAL A 118 -48.13 3.11 -48.63
C VAL A 118 -47.85 2.08 -49.75
N LYS A 119 -47.22 0.99 -49.25
CA LYS A 119 -47.06 -0.42 -49.72
C LYS A 119 -45.89 -0.69 -50.67
N GLU A 120 -44.87 -1.48 -50.33
CA GLU A 120 -44.74 -2.83 -49.72
C GLU A 120 -44.35 -3.87 -50.79
N GLU A 121 -43.44 -4.78 -50.42
CA GLU A 121 -42.91 -5.95 -51.14
C GLU A 121 -41.57 -5.86 -51.95
N THR A 122 -40.55 -6.45 -51.32
CA THR A 122 -39.75 -7.58 -51.82
C THR A 122 -39.08 -7.53 -53.21
N GLN A 123 -37.73 -7.57 -53.22
CA GLN A 123 -36.96 -8.04 -54.39
C GLN A 123 -35.87 -9.05 -54.02
N THR A 124 -35.79 -10.13 -54.81
CA THR A 124 -34.80 -11.21 -54.68
C THR A 124 -33.77 -11.20 -55.81
N LYS A 125 -32.48 -11.33 -55.44
CA LYS A 125 -31.37 -11.99 -56.16
C LYS A 125 -31.41 -12.09 -57.70
N ALA A 126 -30.37 -11.54 -58.35
CA ALA A 126 -29.72 -12.20 -59.49
C ALA A 126 -28.19 -11.96 -59.50
N LYS A 127 -27.41 -13.01 -59.84
CA LYS A 127 -25.97 -12.93 -60.12
C LYS A 127 -25.74 -13.00 -61.63
N ARG A 128 -24.68 -12.36 -62.15
CA ARG A 128 -23.86 -12.94 -63.25
C ARG A 128 -22.43 -12.36 -63.29
N LYS A 129 -21.53 -13.10 -63.94
CA LYS A 129 -20.06 -12.93 -63.92
C LYS A 129 -19.56 -12.13 -65.16
N GLY A 130 -18.41 -11.47 -65.04
CA GLY A 130 -17.61 -10.97 -66.16
C GLY A 130 -16.18 -10.55 -65.75
N LYS A 131 -15.17 -10.96 -66.53
CA LYS A 131 -13.71 -10.66 -66.48
C LYS A 131 -13.20 -10.77 -67.95
N PRO A 132 -11.97 -10.40 -68.38
CA PRO A 132 -10.84 -9.73 -67.69
C PRO A 132 -10.08 -8.65 -68.54
N LYS A 133 -8.84 -8.30 -68.14
CA LYS A 133 -7.72 -7.52 -68.77
C LYS A 133 -7.54 -6.08 -68.26
N GLN A 134 -6.42 -5.76 -67.57
CA GLN A 134 -5.06 -5.36 -68.07
C GLN A 134 -5.10 -4.00 -68.79
N SER A 135 -4.26 -2.99 -68.52
CA SER A 135 -3.00 -2.84 -67.73
C SER A 135 -2.90 -1.38 -67.23
N LEU A 136 -2.14 -0.99 -66.20
CA LEU A 136 -0.68 -0.75 -66.19
C LEU A 136 -0.19 -0.51 -64.74
N GLU A 137 1.13 -0.46 -64.57
CA GLU A 137 1.87 -0.38 -63.29
C GLU A 137 2.05 1.07 -62.78
N GLU A 138 2.05 1.24 -61.46
CA GLU A 138 2.82 2.29 -60.75
C GLU A 138 3.06 1.79 -59.30
N GLU A 139 4.30 1.85 -58.81
CA GLU A 139 4.70 1.38 -57.48
C GLU A 139 4.46 2.44 -56.39
N GLY A 140 4.09 2.00 -55.18
CA GLY A 140 4.01 2.90 -54.01
C GLY A 140 3.53 2.23 -52.72
N ASP A 141 4.47 1.98 -51.80
CA ASP A 141 4.32 1.67 -50.36
C ASP A 141 3.30 0.57 -49.94
N GLU A 142 3.82 -0.61 -49.56
CA GLU A 142 3.08 -1.58 -48.74
C GLU A 142 3.16 -1.22 -47.24
N ASP A 143 2.13 -0.53 -46.74
CA ASP A 143 1.86 -0.41 -45.30
C ASP A 143 1.51 -1.79 -44.71
N GLU A 144 2.42 -2.36 -43.90
CA GLU A 144 2.20 -3.65 -43.23
C GLU A 144 0.98 -3.60 -42.30
N THR A 145 -0.16 -4.07 -42.82
CA THR A 145 -1.43 -4.12 -42.09
C THR A 145 -1.32 -4.92 -40.78
N LYS A 146 -1.23 -4.21 -39.66
CA LYS A 146 -1.21 -4.79 -38.30
C LYS A 146 -2.36 -5.79 -38.12
N PRO A 147 -2.11 -7.04 -37.68
CA PRO A 147 -3.15 -8.04 -37.54
C PRO A 147 -4.18 -7.62 -36.48
N LYS A 148 -5.42 -7.42 -36.91
CA LYS A 148 -6.55 -7.09 -36.03
C LYS A 148 -6.74 -8.22 -35.00
N LYS A 149 -6.59 -7.90 -33.72
CA LYS A 149 -6.84 -8.85 -32.60
C LYS A 149 -8.21 -9.51 -32.78
N LYS A 150 -8.21 -10.84 -32.93
CA LYS A 150 -9.43 -11.66 -33.00
C LYS A 150 -10.27 -11.39 -31.74
N ARG A 151 -11.53 -10.96 -31.92
CA ARG A 151 -12.46 -10.71 -30.79
C ARG A 151 -12.67 -12.04 -30.04
N LYS A 152 -12.54 -12.00 -28.70
CA LYS A 152 -12.85 -13.16 -27.83
C LYS A 152 -14.25 -13.69 -28.13
N THR A 153 -14.41 -15.02 -28.12
CA THR A 153 -15.71 -15.68 -28.33
C THR A 153 -16.67 -15.38 -27.18
N LYS A 154 -17.94 -15.78 -27.31
CA LYS A 154 -18.93 -15.63 -26.23
C LYS A 154 -18.54 -16.51 -25.03
N GLU A 155 -18.20 -17.77 -25.29
CA GLU A 155 -17.75 -18.74 -24.28
C GLU A 155 -16.46 -18.31 -23.58
N GLU A 156 -15.47 -17.75 -24.32
CA GLU A 156 -14.24 -17.21 -23.72
C GLU A 156 -14.54 -16.06 -22.73
N LYS A 157 -15.57 -15.25 -22.99
CA LYS A 157 -15.99 -14.17 -22.09
C LYS A 157 -16.81 -14.67 -20.90
N GLU A 158 -17.62 -15.70 -21.11
CA GLU A 158 -18.43 -16.32 -20.04
C GLU A 158 -17.54 -17.12 -19.08
N ALA A 159 -16.51 -17.81 -19.59
CA ALA A 159 -15.46 -18.43 -18.78
C ALA A 159 -14.59 -17.41 -18.04
N GLU A 160 -14.27 -16.26 -18.65
CA GLU A 160 -13.58 -15.13 -18.00
C GLU A 160 -14.48 -14.39 -16.99
N ALA A 161 -15.80 -14.57 -17.04
CA ALA A 161 -16.75 -13.97 -16.10
C ALA A 161 -17.04 -14.85 -14.87
N MET A 162 -16.85 -16.16 -14.96
CA MET A 162 -16.92 -17.06 -13.79
C MET A 162 -15.76 -16.78 -12.84
N ALA A 163 -16.02 -16.74 -11.53
CA ALA A 163 -14.97 -16.53 -10.53
C ALA A 163 -14.01 -17.73 -10.49
N LEU A 164 -12.71 -17.46 -10.49
CA LEU A 164 -11.64 -18.46 -10.36
C LEU A 164 -11.58 -19.09 -8.96
N ALA A 165 -12.03 -18.34 -7.94
CA ALA A 165 -12.22 -18.83 -6.59
C ALA A 165 -13.38 -18.09 -5.91
N ALA A 166 -14.15 -18.79 -5.07
CA ALA A 166 -15.12 -18.16 -4.18
C ALA A 166 -14.41 -17.42 -3.03
N ARG A 167 -14.99 -16.31 -2.55
CA ARG A 167 -14.49 -15.61 -1.36
C ARG A 167 -14.75 -16.40 -0.09
N THR A 168 -13.76 -16.51 0.78
CA THR A 168 -13.97 -17.06 2.14
C THR A 168 -14.41 -15.93 3.06
N THR A 169 -15.72 -15.71 3.18
CA THR A 169 -16.28 -14.67 4.04
C THR A 169 -16.22 -15.07 5.52
N GLY A 170 -16.10 -14.09 6.43
CA GLY A 170 -16.06 -14.32 7.88
C GLY A 170 -14.65 -14.51 8.47
N LEU A 171 -13.62 -14.62 7.63
CA LEU A 171 -12.22 -14.56 8.08
C LEU A 171 -11.90 -13.18 8.68
N LYS A 172 -10.99 -13.16 9.66
CA LYS A 172 -10.44 -11.92 10.23
C LYS A 172 -9.23 -11.38 9.47
N MET A 173 -8.62 -12.20 8.61
CA MET A 173 -7.48 -11.84 7.78
C MET A 173 -8.00 -11.53 6.37
N PHE A 174 -7.94 -10.26 5.95
CA PHE A 174 -8.54 -9.83 4.68
C PHE A 174 -7.52 -9.89 3.55
N VAL A 175 -7.27 -11.11 3.05
CA VAL A 175 -6.35 -11.35 1.94
C VAL A 175 -6.97 -11.00 0.59
N GLY A 176 -6.20 -10.38 -0.29
CA GLY A 176 -6.50 -10.26 -1.72
C GLY A 176 -5.28 -9.80 -2.51
N ALA A 177 -5.45 -8.98 -3.54
CA ALA A 177 -4.35 -8.60 -4.44
C ALA A 177 -4.46 -7.17 -4.99
N HIS A 178 -3.38 -6.67 -5.61
CA HIS A 178 -3.39 -5.42 -6.36
C HIS A 178 -4.07 -5.58 -7.73
N THR A 179 -5.37 -5.30 -7.78
CA THR A 179 -6.22 -5.55 -8.96
C THR A 179 -6.17 -4.45 -10.02
N SER A 180 -6.39 -4.85 -11.28
CA SER A 180 -6.43 -3.95 -12.43
C SER A 180 -7.69 -3.08 -12.48
N VAL A 181 -7.53 -1.82 -12.90
CA VAL A 181 -8.61 -0.86 -13.20
C VAL A 181 -8.81 -0.64 -14.70
N ALA A 182 -8.33 -1.57 -15.53
CA ALA A 182 -8.49 -1.46 -16.98
C ALA A 182 -9.96 -1.28 -17.36
N LYS A 183 -10.25 -0.22 -18.14
CA LYS A 183 -11.59 0.24 -18.57
C LYS A 183 -12.46 0.93 -17.51
N GLY A 184 -11.98 1.08 -16.26
CA GLY A 184 -12.71 1.80 -15.21
C GLY A 184 -12.36 1.29 -13.81
N VAL A 185 -12.35 2.19 -12.82
CA VAL A 185 -11.97 1.88 -11.43
C VAL A 185 -12.92 0.88 -10.77
N GLU A 186 -14.21 0.91 -11.11
CA GLU A 186 -15.24 -0.04 -10.71
C GLU A 186 -14.90 -1.51 -11.02
N ASN A 187 -14.08 -1.75 -12.06
CA ASN A 187 -13.66 -3.11 -12.42
C ASN A 187 -12.67 -3.71 -11.41
N SER A 188 -12.01 -2.92 -10.55
CA SER A 188 -11.15 -3.46 -9.48
C SER A 188 -11.94 -4.32 -8.49
N VAL A 189 -13.15 -3.91 -8.11
CA VAL A 189 -14.05 -4.68 -7.24
C VAL A 189 -14.38 -6.04 -7.87
N MET A 190 -14.77 -6.04 -9.15
CA MET A 190 -15.08 -7.27 -9.88
C MET A 190 -13.85 -8.17 -10.09
N ASN A 191 -12.67 -7.58 -10.32
CA ASN A 191 -11.41 -8.32 -10.42
C ASN A 191 -11.02 -8.96 -9.08
N CYS A 192 -11.25 -8.29 -7.95
CA CYS A 192 -11.03 -8.84 -6.60
C CYS A 192 -11.98 -10.01 -6.31
N LEU A 193 -13.27 -9.86 -6.65
CA LEU A 193 -14.27 -10.93 -6.53
C LEU A 193 -13.91 -12.16 -7.35
N HIS A 194 -13.48 -11.95 -8.59
CA HIS A 194 -13.12 -13.01 -9.52
C HIS A 194 -11.94 -13.87 -9.03
N ILE A 195 -11.01 -13.32 -8.24
CA ILE A 195 -9.91 -14.08 -7.61
C ILE A 195 -10.23 -14.56 -6.19
N GLY A 196 -11.44 -14.33 -5.67
CA GLY A 196 -11.84 -14.73 -4.32
C GLY A 196 -11.28 -13.86 -3.19
N GLY A 197 -10.82 -12.64 -3.48
CA GLY A 197 -10.21 -11.73 -2.49
C GLY A 197 -11.20 -11.03 -1.57
N ASN A 198 -10.78 -10.79 -0.33
CA ASN A 198 -11.51 -10.09 0.72
C ASN A 198 -11.06 -8.63 0.95
N ALA A 199 -9.86 -8.28 0.50
CA ALA A 199 -9.39 -6.89 0.32
C ALA A 199 -8.77 -6.71 -1.07
N PHE A 200 -8.49 -5.48 -1.49
CA PHE A 200 -7.70 -5.22 -2.70
C PHE A 200 -6.97 -3.88 -2.66
N ALA A 201 -5.85 -3.83 -3.38
CA ALA A 201 -5.28 -2.58 -3.87
C ALA A 201 -5.67 -2.37 -5.34
N CYS A 202 -5.46 -1.14 -5.81
CA CYS A 202 -5.56 -0.77 -7.22
C CYS A 202 -4.88 0.59 -7.46
N PHE A 203 -4.52 0.90 -8.71
CA PHE A 203 -4.22 2.28 -9.08
C PHE A 203 -5.53 3.03 -9.39
N LEU A 204 -5.66 4.29 -8.97
CA LEU A 204 -6.88 5.08 -9.22
C LEU A 204 -6.93 5.70 -10.64
N LYS A 205 -5.80 5.67 -11.34
CA LYS A 205 -5.57 6.18 -12.70
C LYS A 205 -4.31 5.51 -13.30
N SER A 206 -3.86 5.94 -14.48
CA SER A 206 -2.65 5.36 -15.08
C SER A 206 -1.40 5.84 -14.34
N GLN A 207 -0.74 4.93 -13.64
CA GLN A 207 0.56 5.12 -12.98
C GLN A 207 1.72 5.42 -13.96
N ARG A 208 1.51 5.24 -15.27
CA ARG A 208 2.50 5.48 -16.33
C ARG A 208 2.53 6.93 -16.84
N LYS A 209 1.66 7.81 -16.37
CA LYS A 209 1.47 9.18 -16.89
C LYS A 209 1.08 10.14 -15.77
N TRP A 210 1.51 11.40 -15.90
CA TRP A 210 1.07 12.49 -15.05
C TRP A 210 -0.39 12.87 -15.34
N GLU A 211 -0.66 13.30 -16.56
CA GLU A 211 -2.00 13.68 -17.01
C GLU A 211 -2.91 12.45 -17.17
N ASN A 212 -4.06 12.53 -16.51
CA ASN A 212 -5.09 11.49 -16.49
C ASN A 212 -6.48 12.14 -16.59
N PRO A 213 -7.45 11.55 -17.30
CA PRO A 213 -8.81 12.07 -17.32
C PRO A 213 -9.42 12.19 -15.91
N PRO A 214 -10.29 13.18 -15.66
CA PRO A 214 -11.05 13.30 -14.42
C PRO A 214 -11.85 12.02 -14.13
N LEU A 215 -11.99 11.68 -12.84
CA LEU A 215 -12.84 10.58 -12.40
C LEU A 215 -14.29 10.85 -12.83
N GLN A 216 -14.84 9.99 -13.68
CA GLN A 216 -16.21 10.10 -14.17
C GLN A 216 -17.20 9.72 -13.08
N ASN A 217 -18.29 10.48 -12.93
CA ASN A 217 -19.34 10.23 -11.94
C ASN A 217 -19.93 8.81 -12.08
N SER A 218 -20.13 8.33 -13.31
CA SER A 218 -20.60 6.97 -13.61
C SER A 218 -19.71 5.88 -12.99
N ASN A 219 -18.39 6.03 -13.12
CA ASN A 219 -17.40 5.08 -12.63
C ASN A 219 -17.30 5.14 -11.09
N ARG A 220 -17.38 6.35 -10.51
CA ARG A 220 -17.48 6.55 -9.07
C ARG A 220 -18.71 5.86 -8.48
N ASP A 221 -19.87 6.08 -9.08
CA ASP A 221 -21.14 5.58 -8.55
C ASP A 221 -21.27 4.06 -8.75
N ALA A 222 -20.74 3.53 -9.87
CA ALA A 222 -20.61 2.10 -10.09
C ALA A 222 -19.65 1.43 -9.08
N PHE A 223 -18.50 2.03 -8.79
CA PHE A 223 -17.56 1.53 -7.79
C PHE A 223 -18.20 1.48 -6.40
N ARG A 224 -18.85 2.57 -5.96
CA ARG A 224 -19.57 2.63 -4.69
C ARG A 224 -20.70 1.61 -4.60
N LYS A 225 -21.48 1.43 -5.68
CA LYS A 225 -22.52 0.38 -5.76
C LYS A 225 -21.91 -1.01 -5.60
N ALA A 226 -20.82 -1.30 -6.31
CA ALA A 226 -20.17 -2.61 -6.26
C ALA A 226 -19.59 -2.94 -4.88
N LEU A 227 -19.05 -1.95 -4.15
CA LEU A 227 -18.62 -2.15 -2.76
C LEU A 227 -19.80 -2.60 -1.87
N ILE A 228 -20.95 -1.92 -1.96
CA ILE A 228 -22.15 -2.24 -1.18
C ILE A 228 -22.70 -3.63 -1.57
N GLU A 229 -22.90 -3.86 -2.87
CA GLU A 229 -23.47 -5.08 -3.44
C GLU A 229 -22.66 -6.33 -3.08
N HIS A 230 -21.33 -6.19 -2.99
CA HIS A 230 -20.41 -7.27 -2.68
C HIS A 230 -19.81 -7.22 -1.27
N LYS A 231 -20.40 -6.42 -0.37
CA LYS A 231 -20.02 -6.34 1.06
C LYS A 231 -18.52 -6.07 1.29
N TYR A 232 -17.96 -5.12 0.54
CA TYR A 232 -16.65 -4.54 0.83
C TYR A 232 -16.82 -3.20 1.54
N ASP A 233 -16.03 -2.97 2.59
CA ASP A 233 -15.94 -1.68 3.27
C ASP A 233 -14.78 -0.88 2.66
N GLY A 234 -15.07 0.19 1.92
CA GLY A 234 -14.05 1.08 1.34
C GLY A 234 -13.11 1.70 2.37
N MET A 235 -13.52 1.74 3.64
CA MET A 235 -12.73 2.29 4.74
C MET A 235 -11.78 1.26 5.38
N LYS A 236 -11.87 -0.02 5.01
CA LYS A 236 -11.08 -1.13 5.58
C LYS A 236 -10.43 -2.05 4.54
N HIS A 237 -11.17 -2.42 3.50
CA HIS A 237 -10.79 -3.49 2.56
C HIS A 237 -10.15 -2.95 1.27
N VAL A 238 -10.04 -1.63 1.10
CA VAL A 238 -9.50 -1.01 -0.11
C VAL A 238 -8.31 -0.11 0.25
N VAL A 239 -7.17 -0.37 -0.39
CA VAL A 239 -5.92 0.39 -0.20
C VAL A 239 -5.30 0.67 -1.57
N PRO A 240 -5.70 1.74 -2.27
CA PRO A 240 -5.14 2.07 -3.57
C PRO A 240 -3.67 2.47 -3.44
N HIS A 241 -2.90 2.16 -4.47
CA HIS A 241 -1.49 2.48 -4.57
C HIS A 241 -1.26 3.75 -5.38
N GLY A 242 -0.34 4.60 -4.94
CA GLY A 242 0.10 5.78 -5.67
C GLY A 242 1.01 5.48 -6.85
N SER A 243 1.10 6.43 -7.78
CA SER A 243 2.00 6.31 -8.94
C SER A 243 3.47 6.32 -8.52
N TYR A 244 4.27 5.36 -9.03
CA TYR A 244 5.71 5.30 -8.83
C TYR A 244 6.49 6.49 -9.43
N LEU A 245 5.83 7.37 -10.19
CA LEU A 245 6.42 8.63 -10.67
C LEU A 245 6.50 9.69 -9.56
N VAL A 246 5.62 9.62 -8.56
CA VAL A 246 5.50 10.61 -7.48
C VAL A 246 6.72 10.53 -6.55
N ASN A 247 7.42 11.65 -6.36
CA ASN A 247 8.44 11.78 -5.33
C ASN A 247 8.26 13.12 -4.58
N LEU A 248 7.52 13.08 -3.47
CA LEU A 248 7.27 14.26 -2.61
C LEU A 248 8.51 14.71 -1.81
N ALA A 249 9.58 13.91 -1.80
CA ALA A 249 10.86 14.21 -1.15
C ALA A 249 11.87 14.90 -2.08
N ASN A 250 11.53 15.10 -3.36
CA ASN A 250 12.40 15.68 -4.37
C ASN A 250 12.81 17.13 -4.00
N ALA A 251 14.05 17.51 -4.32
CA ALA A 251 14.58 18.85 -4.08
C ALA A 251 14.26 19.84 -5.21
N ASP A 252 13.91 19.33 -6.39
CA ASP A 252 13.51 20.09 -7.56
C ASP A 252 12.05 20.57 -7.43
N LYS A 253 11.84 21.89 -7.54
CA LYS A 253 10.54 22.55 -7.31
C LYS A 253 9.48 22.15 -8.33
N ASP A 254 9.85 22.01 -9.59
CA ASP A 254 8.88 21.73 -10.66
C ASP A 254 8.49 20.24 -10.61
N LYS A 255 9.46 19.37 -10.33
CA LYS A 255 9.19 17.92 -10.14
C LYS A 255 8.38 17.63 -8.88
N VAL A 256 8.58 18.39 -7.79
CA VAL A 256 7.82 18.18 -6.55
C VAL A 256 6.39 18.70 -6.67
N GLU A 257 6.14 19.84 -7.34
CA GLU A 257 4.76 20.31 -7.55
C GLU A 257 4.00 19.39 -8.53
N GLN A 258 4.64 18.93 -9.63
CA GLN A 258 4.05 17.91 -10.50
C GLN A 258 3.73 16.60 -9.76
N SER A 259 4.61 16.18 -8.84
CA SER A 259 4.36 15.03 -7.96
C SER A 259 3.21 15.29 -6.99
N TYR A 260 3.13 16.51 -6.45
CA TYR A 260 2.11 16.93 -5.48
C TYR A 260 0.72 17.00 -6.10
N ASP A 261 0.57 17.61 -7.27
CA ASP A 261 -0.72 17.68 -7.99
C ASP A 261 -1.24 16.28 -8.34
N ALA A 262 -0.35 15.40 -8.82
CA ALA A 262 -0.69 14.02 -9.11
C ALA A 262 -1.13 13.24 -7.86
N PHE A 263 -0.42 13.43 -6.74
CA PHE A 263 -0.74 12.83 -5.44
C PHE A 263 -2.08 13.33 -4.89
N LEU A 264 -2.31 14.64 -4.91
CA LEU A 264 -3.53 15.27 -4.40
C LEU A 264 -4.78 14.92 -5.21
N ASP A 265 -4.67 14.76 -6.53
CA ASP A 265 -5.75 14.21 -7.37
C ASP A 265 -6.08 12.75 -6.98
N ASP A 266 -5.08 11.92 -6.64
CA ASP A 266 -5.36 10.56 -6.13
C ASP A 266 -6.04 10.58 -4.76
N LEU A 267 -5.64 11.47 -3.84
CA LEU A 267 -6.34 11.63 -2.56
C LEU A 267 -7.80 12.04 -2.74
N ARG A 268 -8.06 13.03 -3.60
CA ARG A 268 -9.42 13.48 -3.94
C ARG A 268 -10.24 12.36 -4.61
N ARG A 269 -9.60 11.47 -5.39
CA ARG A 269 -10.23 10.25 -5.91
C ARG A 269 -10.58 9.26 -4.80
N CYS A 270 -9.72 9.04 -3.80
CA CYS A 270 -10.07 8.22 -2.63
C CYS A 270 -11.33 8.74 -1.94
N GLU A 271 -11.40 10.03 -1.61
CA GLU A 271 -12.57 10.62 -0.95
C GLU A 271 -13.83 10.52 -1.82
N ALA A 272 -13.69 10.81 -3.12
CA ALA A 272 -14.78 10.67 -4.10
C ALA A 272 -15.26 9.22 -4.24
N LEU A 273 -14.39 8.22 -4.07
CA LEU A 273 -14.75 6.80 -4.12
C LEU A 273 -15.26 6.26 -2.78
N GLY A 274 -15.00 6.94 -1.66
CA GLY A 274 -15.34 6.46 -0.32
C GLY A 274 -14.27 5.51 0.26
N ILE A 275 -13.01 5.77 -0.08
CA ILE A 275 -11.85 4.97 0.33
C ILE A 275 -11.09 5.72 1.43
N LYS A 276 -10.74 5.03 2.51
CA LYS A 276 -10.02 5.63 3.65
C LYS A 276 -8.51 5.64 3.47
N HIS A 277 -7.90 4.53 3.06
CA HIS A 277 -6.45 4.40 3.05
C HIS A 277 -5.89 4.71 1.65
N TYR A 278 -4.72 5.31 1.57
CA TYR A 278 -3.99 5.51 0.31
C TYR A 278 -2.51 5.21 0.54
N ASN A 279 -2.00 4.17 -0.12
CA ASN A 279 -0.63 3.72 0.03
C ASN A 279 0.30 4.36 -1.00
N PHE A 280 1.51 4.70 -0.59
CA PHE A 280 2.52 5.25 -1.48
C PHE A 280 3.93 5.02 -0.95
N HIS A 281 4.88 4.88 -1.87
CA HIS A 281 6.30 4.91 -1.54
C HIS A 281 6.68 6.34 -1.06
N PRO A 282 7.40 6.50 0.07
CA PRO A 282 7.84 7.81 0.57
C PRO A 282 8.65 8.65 -0.43
N GLY A 283 9.25 8.02 -1.44
CA GLY A 283 10.12 8.64 -2.42
C GLY A 283 11.58 8.53 -2.02
N GLY A 284 12.42 9.47 -2.47
CA GLY A 284 13.86 9.41 -2.20
C GLY A 284 14.57 10.74 -2.36
N ALA A 285 15.69 10.90 -1.66
CA ALA A 285 16.44 12.16 -1.57
C ALA A 285 17.12 12.58 -2.89
N GLY A 286 17.33 11.64 -3.81
CA GLY A 286 17.97 11.91 -5.10
C GLY A 286 19.43 12.32 -4.93
N THR A 287 19.76 13.57 -5.22
CA THR A 287 21.08 14.18 -4.98
C THR A 287 21.12 15.08 -3.73
N GLY A 288 20.00 15.25 -3.03
CA GLY A 288 19.90 16.08 -1.83
C GLY A 288 20.25 15.35 -0.53
N SER A 289 20.37 16.10 0.57
CA SER A 289 20.47 15.54 1.92
C SER A 289 19.23 14.73 2.29
N PHE A 290 19.44 13.62 3.01
CA PHE A 290 18.41 12.70 3.47
C PHE A 290 17.46 13.36 4.49
N ASP A 291 18.00 14.06 5.49
CA ASP A 291 17.21 14.76 6.51
C ASP A 291 16.32 15.84 5.89
N GLU A 292 16.85 16.57 4.90
CA GLU A 292 16.09 17.56 4.14
C GLU A 292 15.02 16.91 3.23
N ALA A 293 15.24 15.67 2.78
CA ALA A 293 14.26 14.92 2.03
C ALA A 293 13.09 14.46 2.90
N ILE A 294 13.37 14.01 4.14
CA ILE A 294 12.33 13.73 5.15
C ILE A 294 11.52 15.00 5.46
N LYS A 295 12.18 16.15 5.66
CA LYS A 295 11.49 17.45 5.89
C LYS A 295 10.58 17.85 4.73
N ARG A 296 11.06 17.74 3.48
CA ARG A 296 10.25 18.04 2.27
C ARG A 296 9.05 17.11 2.16
N LEU A 297 9.26 15.81 2.34
CA LEU A 297 8.19 14.81 2.36
C LEU A 297 7.14 15.16 3.42
N ALA A 298 7.53 15.31 4.69
CA ALA A 298 6.60 15.62 5.77
C ALA A 298 5.88 16.96 5.56
N GLY A 299 6.55 17.98 5.01
CA GLY A 299 5.94 19.25 4.61
C GLY A 299 4.83 19.08 3.57
N ASN A 300 5.10 18.33 2.50
CA ASN A 300 4.13 18.03 1.46
C ASN A 300 2.97 17.15 1.96
N LEU A 301 3.22 16.17 2.83
CA LEU A 301 2.16 15.38 3.46
C LEU A 301 1.26 16.25 4.35
N ASN A 302 1.83 17.16 5.15
CA ASN A 302 1.06 18.12 5.92
C ASN A 302 0.21 19.07 5.04
N ARG A 303 0.72 19.48 3.86
CA ARG A 303 -0.05 20.26 2.87
C ARG A 303 -1.22 19.44 2.33
N ALA A 304 -0.98 18.22 1.86
CA ALA A 304 -1.99 17.33 1.32
C ALA A 304 -3.08 16.95 2.34
N LEU A 305 -2.69 16.72 3.59
CA LEU A 305 -3.61 16.47 4.71
C LEU A 305 -4.45 17.72 5.06
N SER A 306 -3.95 18.93 4.82
CA SER A 306 -4.76 20.15 4.97
C SER A 306 -5.75 20.40 3.83
N GLU A 307 -5.50 19.83 2.65
CA GLU A 307 -6.35 19.94 1.45
C GLU A 307 -7.37 18.79 1.30
N THR A 308 -7.42 17.88 2.26
CA THR A 308 -8.27 16.67 2.29
C THR A 308 -8.83 16.44 3.70
N SER A 309 -9.89 15.63 3.84
CA SER A 309 -10.66 15.50 5.09
C SER A 309 -10.62 14.10 5.72
N THR A 310 -10.71 13.04 4.92
CA THR A 310 -11.00 11.67 5.38
C THR A 310 -9.89 10.65 5.08
N VAL A 311 -9.06 10.91 4.07
CA VAL A 311 -8.01 9.96 3.66
C VAL A 311 -6.91 9.86 4.72
N VAL A 312 -6.40 8.65 4.92
CA VAL A 312 -5.25 8.28 5.74
C VAL A 312 -4.12 7.87 4.80
N LEU A 313 -3.01 8.58 4.89
CA LEU A 313 -1.84 8.33 4.04
C LEU A 313 -1.02 7.20 4.66
N LEU A 314 -0.68 6.17 3.89
CA LEU A 314 0.16 5.05 4.33
C LEU A 314 1.54 5.19 3.71
N LEU A 315 2.55 5.43 4.54
CA LEU A 315 3.95 5.34 4.16
C LEU A 315 4.32 3.86 4.04
N GLU A 316 4.72 3.41 2.87
CA GLU A 316 5.28 2.06 2.73
C GLU A 316 6.75 2.01 3.16
N ASN A 317 7.19 0.91 3.78
CA ASN A 317 8.62 0.63 3.88
C ASN A 317 9.19 0.22 2.52
N MET A 318 10.45 0.56 2.26
CA MET A 318 11.10 0.34 0.97
C MET A 318 12.24 -0.66 1.09
N ALA A 319 12.66 -1.26 -0.03
CA ALA A 319 13.83 -2.14 -0.09
C ALA A 319 15.18 -1.48 0.31
N GLY A 320 15.21 -0.18 0.67
CA GLY A 320 16.43 0.52 1.11
C GLY A 320 17.46 0.80 0.01
N HIS A 321 17.07 0.77 -1.27
CA HIS A 321 18.01 1.03 -2.36
C HIS A 321 18.36 2.52 -2.51
N GLY A 322 19.65 2.83 -2.59
CA GLY A 322 20.14 4.15 -3.03
C GLY A 322 19.80 5.27 -2.05
N THR A 323 18.79 6.09 -2.40
CA THR A 323 18.35 7.24 -1.61
C THR A 323 16.89 7.19 -1.21
N LEU A 324 16.25 6.01 -1.31
CA LEU A 324 14.86 5.81 -0.91
C LEU A 324 14.68 6.01 0.60
N ILE A 325 13.64 6.75 0.96
CA ILE A 325 13.19 6.94 2.35
C ILE A 325 12.28 5.76 2.71
N GLY A 326 12.39 5.25 3.94
CA GLY A 326 11.60 4.10 4.41
C GLY A 326 12.33 2.77 4.28
N GLY A 327 13.62 2.78 3.93
CA GLY A 327 14.48 1.60 4.02
C GLY A 327 14.68 1.14 5.47
N ARG A 328 14.66 2.07 6.42
CA ARG A 328 14.66 1.80 7.86
C ARG A 328 13.34 2.21 8.46
N PHE A 329 12.85 1.48 9.47
CA PHE A 329 11.67 1.92 10.25
C PHE A 329 11.88 3.29 10.92
N SER A 330 13.13 3.65 11.25
CA SER A 330 13.48 4.99 11.74
C SER A 330 13.10 6.11 10.76
N ASP A 331 13.21 5.87 9.45
CA ASP A 331 12.87 6.87 8.43
C ASP A 331 11.36 7.17 8.47
N LEU A 332 10.54 6.12 8.63
CA LEU A 332 9.08 6.24 8.73
C LEU A 332 8.69 7.02 10.00
N ARG A 333 9.30 6.67 11.14
CA ARG A 333 9.17 7.40 12.41
C ARG A 333 9.52 8.88 12.24
N ASP A 334 10.62 9.19 11.56
CA ASP A 334 11.14 10.57 11.43
C ASP A 334 10.27 11.43 10.49
N VAL A 335 9.58 10.81 9.52
CA VAL A 335 8.48 11.47 8.77
C VAL A 335 7.28 11.70 9.68
N ILE A 336 6.79 10.65 10.37
CA ILE A 336 5.60 10.69 11.23
C ILE A 336 5.73 11.72 12.35
N ALA A 337 6.92 11.85 12.96
CA ALA A 337 7.21 12.84 14.00
C ALA A 337 6.97 14.28 13.53
N GLN A 338 7.24 14.56 12.25
CA GLN A 338 7.08 15.87 11.61
C GLN A 338 5.67 16.13 11.05
N ILE A 339 4.76 15.15 11.13
CA ILE A 339 3.34 15.37 10.85
C ILE A 339 2.72 16.15 12.00
N LYS A 340 1.96 17.19 11.67
CA LYS A 340 1.31 18.07 12.64
C LYS A 340 0.34 17.28 13.54
N PRO A 341 0.22 17.59 14.84
CA PRO A 341 -0.58 16.81 15.78
C PRO A 341 -2.02 16.53 15.33
N GLU A 342 -2.68 17.53 14.74
CA GLU A 342 -4.05 17.45 14.21
C GLU A 342 -4.21 16.48 13.02
N PHE A 343 -3.11 16.14 12.35
CA PHE A 343 -3.09 15.25 11.18
C PHE A 343 -2.53 13.85 11.48
N ARG A 344 -1.92 13.61 12.65
CA ARG A 344 -1.37 12.29 13.02
C ARG A 344 -2.38 11.13 12.94
N PRO A 345 -3.67 11.27 13.28
CA PRO A 345 -4.66 10.21 13.07
C PRO A 345 -4.94 9.85 11.59
N ARG A 346 -4.43 10.65 10.65
CA ARG A 346 -4.53 10.46 9.19
C ARG A 346 -3.18 10.11 8.55
N ILE A 347 -2.25 9.61 9.33
CA ILE A 347 -1.01 8.98 8.85
C ILE A 347 -0.92 7.56 9.39
N GLY A 348 -0.31 6.67 8.60
CA GLY A 348 -0.06 5.28 8.95
C GLY A 348 1.04 4.69 8.09
N VAL A 349 1.19 3.37 8.19
CA VAL A 349 2.21 2.59 7.50
C VAL A 349 1.58 1.36 6.84
N CYS A 350 2.10 1.01 5.66
CA CYS A 350 1.98 -0.33 5.08
C CYS A 350 3.32 -1.05 5.25
N ILE A 351 3.29 -2.31 5.68
CA ILE A 351 4.49 -3.17 5.67
C ILE A 351 4.44 -4.08 4.45
N ASP A 352 5.36 -3.88 3.51
CA ASP A 352 5.68 -4.86 2.48
C ASP A 352 6.76 -5.83 2.98
N THR A 353 6.46 -7.12 2.91
CA THR A 353 7.34 -8.19 3.40
C THR A 353 8.60 -8.37 2.57
N CYS A 354 8.53 -8.19 1.25
CA CYS A 354 9.68 -8.27 0.35
C CYS A 354 10.61 -7.06 0.54
N HIS A 355 10.06 -5.85 0.68
CA HIS A 355 10.79 -4.63 0.99
C HIS A 355 11.49 -4.71 2.35
N ALA A 356 10.81 -5.20 3.39
CA ALA A 356 11.40 -5.40 4.71
C ALA A 356 12.60 -6.35 4.62
N PHE A 357 12.41 -7.49 3.97
CA PHE A 357 13.46 -8.50 3.74
C PHE A 357 14.64 -7.97 2.90
N ALA A 358 14.35 -7.24 1.83
CA ALA A 358 15.36 -6.63 0.98
C ALA A 358 16.15 -5.53 1.72
N ALA A 359 15.55 -4.84 2.68
CA ALA A 359 16.19 -3.85 3.54
C ALA A 359 16.97 -4.43 4.72
N GLY A 360 16.84 -5.74 5.00
CA GLY A 360 17.59 -6.46 6.03
C GLY A 360 16.78 -6.94 7.24
N TYR A 361 15.47 -6.71 7.26
CA TYR A 361 14.57 -7.21 8.29
C TYR A 361 14.18 -8.67 8.01
N ASP A 362 14.61 -9.59 8.86
CA ASP A 362 14.34 -11.02 8.66
C ASP A 362 12.96 -11.42 9.19
N LEU A 363 12.20 -12.17 8.38
CA LEU A 363 10.85 -12.63 8.67
C LEU A 363 10.71 -14.16 8.49
N ARG A 364 11.81 -14.88 8.20
CA ARG A 364 11.78 -16.29 7.73
C ARG A 364 11.37 -17.30 8.80
N THR A 365 11.67 -17.02 10.07
CA THR A 365 11.30 -17.87 11.21
C THR A 365 10.37 -17.09 12.16
N PRO A 366 9.56 -17.77 13.00
CA PRO A 366 8.70 -17.09 13.96
C PRO A 366 9.46 -16.16 14.91
N GLU A 367 10.69 -16.51 15.29
CA GLU A 367 11.56 -15.73 16.17
C GLU A 367 12.11 -14.48 15.48
N ALA A 368 12.48 -14.61 14.20
CA ALA A 368 12.92 -13.48 13.38
C ALA A 368 11.76 -12.53 13.07
N PHE A 369 10.59 -13.08 12.73
CA PHE A 369 9.35 -12.35 12.53
C PHE A 369 8.97 -11.54 13.78
N GLU A 370 8.91 -12.17 14.95
CA GLU A 370 8.55 -11.46 16.19
C GLU A 370 9.58 -10.37 16.53
N LYS A 371 10.88 -10.66 16.38
CA LYS A 371 11.91 -9.63 16.57
C LYS A 371 11.71 -8.42 15.66
N THR A 372 11.41 -8.65 14.38
CA THR A 372 11.16 -7.56 13.41
C THR A 372 9.86 -6.81 13.75
N MET A 373 8.81 -7.50 14.21
CA MET A 373 7.56 -6.85 14.63
C MET A 373 7.72 -6.04 15.92
N GLN A 374 8.53 -6.50 16.86
CA GLN A 374 8.89 -5.74 18.06
C GLN A 374 9.73 -4.50 17.70
N GLU A 375 10.72 -4.62 16.80
CA GLU A 375 11.48 -3.45 16.33
C GLU A 375 10.58 -2.42 15.62
N PHE A 376 9.58 -2.88 14.85
CA PHE A 376 8.58 -1.99 14.27
C PHE A 376 7.74 -1.27 15.33
N ASP A 377 7.29 -1.98 16.37
CA ASP A 377 6.49 -1.41 17.46
C ASP A 377 7.32 -0.41 18.31
N ASP A 378 8.56 -0.75 18.63
CA ASP A 378 9.48 0.11 19.40
C ASP A 378 9.86 1.40 18.64
N VAL A 379 10.05 1.32 17.32
CA VAL A 379 10.54 2.43 16.50
C VAL A 379 9.42 3.29 15.92
N VAL A 380 8.33 2.66 15.44
CA VAL A 380 7.20 3.34 14.77
C VAL A 380 5.94 3.26 15.63
N GLY A 381 5.61 2.06 16.11
CA GLY A 381 4.41 1.76 16.88
C GLY A 381 3.32 1.11 16.03
N MET A 382 2.82 -0.03 16.51
CA MET A 382 1.82 -0.88 15.86
C MET A 382 0.51 -0.13 15.59
N GLN A 383 0.20 0.92 16.37
CA GLN A 383 -0.94 1.81 16.12
C GLN A 383 -0.91 2.51 14.75
N TYR A 384 0.25 2.64 14.11
CA TYR A 384 0.37 3.21 12.75
C TYR A 384 0.21 2.17 11.65
N LEU A 385 0.31 0.86 11.91
CA LEU A 385 0.11 -0.16 10.89
C LEU A 385 -1.34 -0.16 10.40
N LYS A 386 -1.57 -0.15 9.08
CA LYS A 386 -2.92 -0.08 8.48
C LYS A 386 -3.12 -1.04 7.31
N ALA A 387 -2.05 -1.59 6.75
CA ALA A 387 -2.08 -2.54 5.65
C ALA A 387 -0.78 -3.37 5.66
N LEU A 388 -0.80 -4.51 4.98
CA LEU A 388 0.43 -5.20 4.58
C LEU A 388 0.39 -5.56 3.10
N HIS A 389 1.54 -5.49 2.44
CA HIS A 389 1.75 -6.14 1.15
C HIS A 389 2.48 -7.47 1.38
N LEU A 390 1.91 -8.54 0.83
CA LEU A 390 2.35 -9.92 1.03
C LEU A 390 3.10 -10.39 -0.20
N ASN A 391 4.41 -10.17 -0.20
CA ASN A 391 5.30 -10.47 -1.30
C ASN A 391 6.47 -11.32 -0.80
N ASP A 392 6.68 -12.49 -1.40
CA ASP A 392 7.93 -13.24 -1.21
C ASP A 392 9.05 -12.53 -2.00
N SER A 393 10.32 -12.84 -1.75
CA SER A 393 11.44 -12.17 -2.42
C SER A 393 12.19 -13.08 -3.39
N LYS A 394 12.43 -12.61 -4.61
CA LYS A 394 13.37 -13.26 -5.55
C LYS A 394 14.82 -13.01 -5.18
N ALA A 395 15.10 -12.07 -4.29
CA ALA A 395 16.45 -11.67 -3.90
C ALA A 395 16.76 -12.11 -2.45
N PRO A 396 18.05 -12.31 -2.09
CA PRO A 396 18.42 -12.64 -0.72
C PRO A 396 18.09 -11.53 0.30
N LEU A 397 18.13 -11.89 1.59
CA LEU A 397 18.05 -10.95 2.72
C LEU A 397 19.08 -9.82 2.55
N ASN A 398 18.69 -8.58 2.88
CA ASN A 398 19.56 -7.41 2.81
C ASN A 398 20.20 -7.18 1.42
N SER A 399 19.46 -7.51 0.34
CA SER A 399 19.95 -7.36 -1.03
C SER A 399 19.74 -5.97 -1.63
N HIS A 400 18.91 -5.15 -0.99
CA HIS A 400 18.40 -3.87 -1.48
C HIS A 400 17.82 -3.94 -2.90
N ARG A 401 17.03 -4.99 -3.15
CA ARG A 401 16.31 -5.22 -4.41
C ARG A 401 14.84 -5.50 -4.14
N ASP A 402 13.99 -4.55 -4.51
CA ASP A 402 12.59 -4.82 -4.80
C ASP A 402 12.53 -5.77 -6.01
N LEU A 403 12.16 -7.03 -5.75
CA LEU A 403 11.90 -8.09 -6.73
C LEU A 403 10.93 -9.11 -6.13
N HIS A 404 9.63 -8.87 -6.27
CA HIS A 404 8.57 -9.71 -5.72
C HIS A 404 8.57 -11.13 -6.31
N GLN A 405 8.18 -12.10 -5.49
CA GLN A 405 8.04 -13.51 -5.81
C GLN A 405 6.71 -14.06 -5.29
N ASN A 406 6.23 -15.12 -5.93
CA ASN A 406 5.07 -15.88 -5.47
C ASN A 406 5.29 -16.57 -4.11
N ILE A 407 4.21 -16.67 -3.33
CA ILE A 407 4.22 -17.10 -1.93
C ILE A 407 4.87 -18.47 -1.75
N GLY A 408 5.95 -18.52 -0.97
CA GLY A 408 6.68 -19.74 -0.63
C GLY A 408 7.73 -20.17 -1.66
N LEU A 409 7.85 -19.49 -2.80
CA LEU A 409 8.86 -19.81 -3.82
C LEU A 409 10.17 -19.02 -3.63
N GLY A 410 10.14 -17.91 -2.89
CA GLY A 410 11.27 -17.01 -2.73
C GLY A 410 12.11 -17.27 -1.47
N PHE A 411 12.94 -16.29 -1.15
CA PHE A 411 13.88 -16.35 -0.03
C PHE A 411 13.22 -16.11 1.34
N LEU A 412 11.99 -15.59 1.39
CA LEU A 412 11.19 -15.56 2.62
C LEU A 412 10.60 -16.94 2.93
N GLY A 413 10.04 -17.60 1.90
CA GLY A 413 9.46 -18.94 2.03
C GLY A 413 8.14 -18.95 2.82
N LEU A 414 7.51 -20.13 2.89
CA LEU A 414 6.12 -20.25 3.38
C LEU A 414 5.95 -19.86 4.86
N ARG A 415 6.97 -20.10 5.69
CA ARG A 415 6.93 -19.90 7.15
C ARG A 415 6.82 -18.43 7.58
N ALA A 416 7.34 -17.51 6.77
CA ALA A 416 7.10 -16.08 6.95
C ALA A 416 5.60 -15.77 6.85
N PHE A 417 4.94 -16.28 5.82
CA PHE A 417 3.51 -16.06 5.57
C PHE A 417 2.62 -16.82 6.56
N HIS A 418 3.05 -17.98 7.08
CA HIS A 418 2.37 -18.63 8.19
C HIS A 418 2.36 -17.73 9.43
N SER A 419 3.49 -17.12 9.76
CA SER A 419 3.61 -16.18 10.89
C SER A 419 2.67 -14.97 10.69
N VAL A 420 2.70 -14.36 9.51
CA VAL A 420 1.77 -13.26 9.13
C VAL A 420 0.31 -13.67 9.25
N MET A 421 -0.09 -14.82 8.71
CA MET A 421 -1.50 -15.25 8.66
C MET A 421 -2.06 -15.67 10.03
N ASN A 422 -1.20 -15.89 11.03
CA ASN A 422 -1.58 -16.25 12.39
C ASN A 422 -1.33 -15.11 13.42
N GLU A 423 -0.85 -13.95 12.97
CA GLU A 423 -0.56 -12.78 13.81
C GLU A 423 -1.84 -12.05 14.27
N PRO A 424 -2.17 -12.02 15.58
CA PRO A 424 -3.37 -11.34 16.06
C PRO A 424 -3.40 -9.82 15.80
N ARG A 425 -2.24 -9.15 15.80
CA ARG A 425 -2.10 -7.70 15.53
C ARG A 425 -2.56 -7.30 14.13
N PHE A 426 -2.63 -8.25 13.18
CA PHE A 426 -3.02 -8.00 11.78
C PHE A 426 -4.51 -8.26 11.50
N GLN A 427 -5.28 -8.74 12.48
CA GLN A 427 -6.70 -9.01 12.31
C GLN A 427 -7.46 -7.72 11.97
N GLY A 428 -8.27 -7.77 10.90
CA GLY A 428 -9.00 -6.62 10.38
C GLY A 428 -8.22 -5.73 9.40
N LEU A 429 -6.92 -6.00 9.18
CA LEU A 429 -6.12 -5.28 8.19
C LEU A 429 -6.29 -5.87 6.78
N PRO A 430 -6.23 -5.04 5.73
CA PRO A 430 -6.08 -5.48 4.35
C PRO A 430 -4.67 -6.03 4.10
N LEU A 431 -4.62 -7.23 3.51
CA LEU A 431 -3.40 -7.99 3.21
C LEU A 431 -3.34 -8.23 1.70
N ILE A 432 -2.42 -7.56 1.01
CA ILE A 432 -2.45 -7.39 -0.45
C ILE A 432 -1.30 -8.13 -1.12
N LEU A 433 -1.59 -9.11 -1.98
CA LEU A 433 -0.61 -9.70 -2.89
C LEU A 433 -0.26 -8.72 -4.01
N GLU A 434 1.04 -8.48 -4.22
CA GLU A 434 1.58 -7.82 -5.42
C GLU A 434 2.59 -8.73 -6.14
N THR A 435 2.40 -10.03 -5.94
CA THR A 435 3.22 -11.12 -6.47
C THR A 435 3.11 -11.18 -8.00
N PRO A 436 4.15 -11.66 -8.72
CA PRO A 436 4.09 -11.81 -10.17
C PRO A 436 2.94 -12.72 -10.60
N SER A 437 2.02 -12.19 -11.43
CA SER A 437 0.92 -12.93 -12.05
C SER A 437 1.05 -13.06 -13.56
N GLU A 438 2.19 -12.67 -14.13
CA GLU A 438 2.47 -12.76 -15.56
C GLU A 438 3.12 -14.10 -15.95
N ARG A 439 2.68 -14.67 -17.08
CA ARG A 439 3.26 -15.88 -17.69
C ARG A 439 3.53 -15.68 -19.19
N PRO A 440 4.46 -16.42 -19.82
CA PRO A 440 4.66 -16.36 -21.28
C PRO A 440 3.36 -16.64 -22.04
N ASP A 441 3.13 -15.94 -23.15
CA ASP A 441 1.95 -16.16 -24.00
C ASP A 441 1.97 -17.61 -24.55
N PRO A 442 0.98 -18.48 -24.23
CA PRO A 442 0.92 -19.84 -24.77
C PRO A 442 0.84 -19.91 -26.29
N LYS A 443 0.43 -18.81 -26.95
CA LYS A 443 0.34 -18.69 -28.41
C LYS A 443 1.64 -18.24 -29.07
N ASP A 444 2.59 -17.73 -28.29
CA ASP A 444 3.93 -17.30 -28.74
C ASP A 444 4.95 -17.48 -27.60
N PRO A 445 5.25 -18.74 -27.17
CA PRO A 445 6.07 -19.00 -25.98
C PRO A 445 7.53 -18.58 -26.13
N THR A 446 7.97 -18.35 -27.38
CA THR A 446 9.30 -17.87 -27.76
C THR A 446 9.45 -16.36 -27.63
N SER A 447 8.35 -15.60 -27.63
CA SER A 447 8.41 -14.16 -27.47
C SER A 447 8.60 -13.74 -26.01
N LYS A 448 9.11 -12.52 -25.82
CA LYS A 448 9.12 -11.85 -24.51
C LYS A 448 7.74 -11.32 -24.10
N LYS A 449 6.65 -11.69 -24.79
CA LYS A 449 5.30 -11.24 -24.43
C LYS A 449 4.76 -12.14 -23.32
N THR A 450 4.40 -11.49 -22.23
CA THR A 450 3.66 -12.10 -21.13
C THR A 450 2.16 -11.79 -21.24
N ILE A 451 1.36 -12.64 -20.62
CA ILE A 451 -0.06 -12.43 -20.36
C ILE A 451 -0.34 -12.56 -18.87
N GLU A 452 -1.30 -11.79 -18.38
CA GLU A 452 -1.80 -11.85 -17.00
C GLU A 452 -2.54 -13.19 -16.77
N ASP A 453 -2.14 -13.91 -15.72
CA ASP A 453 -2.79 -15.13 -15.22
C ASP A 453 -3.29 -14.88 -13.79
N LYS A 454 -4.52 -14.36 -13.71
CA LYS A 454 -5.21 -14.09 -12.44
C LYS A 454 -5.45 -15.35 -11.59
N SER A 455 -5.27 -16.55 -12.13
CA SER A 455 -5.37 -17.78 -11.33
C SER A 455 -4.22 -17.94 -10.34
N VAL A 456 -3.10 -17.22 -10.54
CA VAL A 456 -1.98 -17.17 -9.58
C VAL A 456 -2.45 -16.59 -8.26
N TRP A 457 -2.99 -15.37 -8.24
CA TRP A 457 -3.51 -14.74 -7.03
C TRP A 457 -4.68 -15.52 -6.41
N ALA A 458 -5.57 -16.10 -7.23
CA ALA A 458 -6.65 -16.94 -6.70
C ALA A 458 -6.11 -18.16 -5.91
N LYS A 459 -5.02 -18.79 -6.37
CA LYS A 459 -4.35 -19.88 -5.65
C LYS A 459 -3.59 -19.38 -4.42
N GLU A 460 -2.91 -18.24 -4.50
CA GLU A 460 -2.16 -17.67 -3.37
C GLU A 460 -3.08 -17.17 -2.25
N ILE A 461 -4.25 -16.61 -2.57
CA ILE A 461 -5.29 -16.28 -1.58
C ILE A 461 -5.70 -17.55 -0.84
N LYS A 462 -5.98 -18.67 -1.54
CA LYS A 462 -6.35 -19.94 -0.89
C LYS A 462 -5.22 -20.59 -0.12
N LEU A 463 -3.99 -20.47 -0.59
CA LEU A 463 -2.79 -20.89 0.15
C LEU A 463 -2.67 -20.12 1.47
N LEU A 464 -2.77 -18.77 1.43
CA LEU A 464 -2.68 -17.95 2.64
C LEU A 464 -3.85 -18.22 3.61
N GLU A 465 -5.08 -18.33 3.11
CA GLU A 465 -6.26 -18.68 3.90
C GLU A 465 -6.10 -20.06 4.59
N SER A 466 -5.45 -21.04 3.95
CA SER A 466 -5.22 -22.36 4.56
C SER A 466 -4.14 -22.37 5.65
N LEU A 467 -3.26 -21.36 5.73
CA LEU A 467 -2.25 -21.28 6.79
C LEU A 467 -2.84 -20.88 8.15
N ILE A 468 -4.07 -20.36 8.18
CA ILE A 468 -4.73 -19.89 9.41
C ILE A 468 -5.05 -21.11 10.30
N GLY A 469 -4.41 -21.17 11.47
CA GLY A 469 -4.57 -22.26 12.43
C GLY A 469 -3.85 -23.56 12.08
N MET A 470 -3.14 -23.64 10.95
CA MET A 470 -2.33 -24.80 10.56
C MET A 470 -1.13 -24.97 11.51
N ASP A 471 -0.81 -26.20 11.91
CA ASP A 471 0.39 -26.47 12.72
C ASP A 471 1.67 -26.35 11.88
N PRO A 472 2.58 -25.39 12.16
CA PRO A 472 3.82 -25.22 11.41
C PRO A 472 4.88 -26.31 11.65
N LYS A 473 4.57 -27.31 12.49
CA LYS A 473 5.35 -28.53 12.73
C LYS A 473 4.67 -29.81 12.21
N GLY A 474 3.43 -29.72 11.74
CA GLY A 474 2.68 -30.86 11.21
C GLY A 474 3.12 -31.27 9.79
N ASP A 475 2.90 -32.53 9.44
CA ASP A 475 3.32 -33.10 8.14
C ASP A 475 2.73 -32.37 6.93
N GLU A 476 1.50 -31.84 7.05
CA GLU A 476 0.82 -31.06 6.00
C GLU A 476 1.61 -29.78 5.68
N PHE A 477 1.90 -28.97 6.70
CA PHE A 477 2.69 -27.74 6.54
C PHE A 477 4.10 -28.04 6.02
N LEU A 478 4.78 -29.03 6.60
CA LEU A 478 6.15 -29.40 6.22
C LEU A 478 6.24 -29.94 4.79
N THR A 479 5.19 -30.61 4.30
CA THR A 479 5.10 -31.05 2.91
C THR A 479 4.89 -29.87 1.97
N LEU A 480 3.94 -28.98 2.30
CA LEU A 480 3.63 -27.79 1.51
C LEU A 480 4.82 -26.80 1.41
N GLU A 481 5.49 -26.56 2.54
CA GLU A 481 6.73 -25.76 2.63
C GLU A 481 7.84 -26.35 1.75
N ARG A 482 8.05 -27.68 1.82
CA ARG A 482 9.05 -28.39 1.01
C ARG A 482 8.73 -28.32 -0.48
N GLU A 483 7.47 -28.50 -0.87
CA GLU A 483 7.05 -28.42 -2.27
C GLU A 483 7.25 -27.04 -2.88
N LEU A 484 6.79 -25.97 -2.21
CA LEU A 484 6.93 -24.60 -2.68
C LEU A 484 8.40 -24.18 -2.70
N SER A 485 9.16 -24.52 -1.66
CA SER A 485 10.61 -24.31 -1.62
C SER A 485 11.32 -25.01 -2.77
N ASN A 486 10.95 -26.24 -3.12
CA ASN A 486 11.52 -26.97 -4.26
C ASN A 486 11.14 -26.33 -5.61
N LYS A 487 9.87 -25.92 -5.80
CA LYS A 487 9.40 -25.23 -7.01
C LYS A 487 10.20 -23.95 -7.28
N GLY A 488 10.50 -23.16 -6.26
CA GLY A 488 11.31 -21.94 -6.38
C GLY A 488 12.84 -22.13 -6.39
N LYS A 489 13.34 -23.33 -6.09
CA LYS A 489 14.78 -23.59 -5.82
C LYS A 489 15.71 -23.10 -6.93
N LYS A 490 15.35 -23.37 -8.20
CA LYS A 490 16.17 -22.98 -9.36
C LYS A 490 16.33 -21.46 -9.47
N GLU A 491 15.24 -20.71 -9.37
CA GLU A 491 15.29 -19.25 -9.46
C GLU A 491 16.07 -18.64 -8.29
N ARG A 492 15.93 -19.18 -7.07
CA ARG A 492 16.75 -18.75 -5.93
C ARG A 492 18.24 -19.00 -6.15
N GLN A 493 18.63 -20.15 -6.70
CA GLN A 493 20.03 -20.43 -7.03
C GLN A 493 20.59 -19.46 -8.08
N GLU A 494 19.84 -19.17 -9.14
CA GLU A 494 20.23 -18.20 -10.16
C GLU A 494 20.33 -16.77 -9.61
N MET A 495 19.43 -16.39 -8.70
CA MET A 495 19.40 -15.07 -8.07
C MET A 495 20.49 -14.90 -7.00
N GLN A 496 20.81 -15.96 -6.25
CA GLN A 496 21.94 -16.01 -5.33
C GLN A 496 23.26 -15.81 -6.09
N ALA A 497 23.49 -16.56 -7.17
CA ALA A 497 24.71 -16.43 -7.98
C ALA A 497 24.90 -15.01 -8.53
N LYS A 498 23.84 -14.38 -9.06
CA LYS A 498 23.85 -12.97 -9.52
C LYS A 498 24.12 -11.98 -8.37
N PHE A 499 23.65 -12.28 -7.16
CA PHE A 499 23.91 -11.45 -5.99
C PHE A 499 25.36 -11.58 -5.52
N ASP A 500 25.89 -12.79 -5.42
CA ASP A 500 27.26 -13.06 -4.99
C ASP A 500 28.29 -12.45 -5.95
N GLU A 501 28.07 -12.59 -7.27
CA GLU A 501 28.89 -11.94 -8.30
C GLU A 501 28.91 -10.41 -8.16
N LYS A 502 27.74 -9.81 -7.88
CA LYS A 502 27.64 -8.35 -7.64
C LYS A 502 28.39 -7.95 -6.37
N GLN A 503 28.21 -8.70 -5.28
CA GLN A 503 28.88 -8.41 -4.01
C GLN A 503 30.40 -8.58 -4.12
N GLU A 504 30.88 -9.55 -4.89
CA GLU A 504 32.31 -9.70 -5.18
C GLU A 504 32.88 -8.52 -5.97
N LYS A 505 32.14 -8.03 -6.98
CA LYS A 505 32.52 -6.83 -7.74
C LYS A 505 32.60 -5.58 -6.86
N GLU A 506 31.62 -5.36 -5.99
CA GLU A 506 31.65 -4.22 -5.05
C GLU A 506 32.78 -4.37 -4.02
N ARG A 507 33.02 -5.58 -3.45
CA ARG A 507 34.18 -5.82 -2.57
C ARG A 507 35.51 -5.51 -3.26
N LYS A 508 35.70 -5.97 -4.51
CA LYS A 508 36.90 -5.70 -5.32
C LYS A 508 37.07 -4.19 -5.62
N LYS A 509 35.97 -3.50 -5.90
CA LYS A 509 35.96 -2.04 -6.11
C LYS A 509 36.35 -1.29 -4.84
N MET A 510 35.72 -1.59 -3.71
CA MET A 510 36.04 -0.98 -2.41
C MET A 510 37.48 -1.25 -1.98
N ALA A 511 38.01 -2.46 -2.22
CA ALA A 511 39.41 -2.78 -1.95
C ALA A 511 40.36 -1.92 -2.79
N LYS A 512 40.08 -1.76 -4.09
CA LYS A 512 40.88 -0.91 -5.01
C LYS A 512 40.76 0.58 -4.67
N GLU A 513 39.62 1.04 -4.18
CA GLU A 513 39.42 2.42 -3.70
C GLU A 513 40.20 2.66 -2.39
N ARG A 514 40.20 1.70 -1.45
CA ARG A 514 41.04 1.73 -0.23
C ARG A 514 42.53 1.75 -0.56
N GLU A 515 42.98 0.89 -1.48
CA GLU A 515 44.39 0.85 -1.93
C GLU A 515 44.81 2.17 -2.59
N ARG A 516 43.95 2.78 -3.41
CA ARG A 516 44.18 4.11 -4.00
C ARG A 516 44.20 5.22 -2.95
N GLY A 517 43.31 5.17 -1.95
CA GLY A 517 43.31 6.12 -0.83
C GLY A 517 44.56 6.02 0.04
N GLN A 518 45.02 4.80 0.32
CA GLN A 518 46.30 4.55 1.01
C GLN A 518 47.48 5.06 0.20
N LYS A 519 47.56 4.76 -1.10
CA LYS A 519 48.61 5.28 -2.00
C LYS A 519 48.62 6.81 -2.04
N SER A 520 47.45 7.44 -2.14
CA SER A 520 47.33 8.91 -2.11
C SER A 520 47.79 9.52 -0.78
N LEU A 521 47.59 8.84 0.35
CA LEU A 521 48.11 9.28 1.65
C LEU A 521 49.63 9.11 1.71
N THR A 522 50.18 7.96 1.30
CA THR A 522 51.63 7.76 1.25
C THR A 522 52.33 8.71 0.28
N ASP A 523 51.70 9.09 -0.83
CA ASP A 523 52.25 10.08 -1.78
C ASP A 523 52.22 11.52 -1.22
N MET A 524 51.25 11.85 -0.36
CA MET A 524 51.23 13.14 0.36
C MET A 524 52.32 13.20 1.44
N PHE A 525 52.45 12.15 2.26
CA PHE A 525 53.43 12.13 3.35
C PHE A 525 54.87 11.84 2.87
N GLY A 526 55.04 11.05 1.81
CA GLY A 526 56.33 10.74 1.20
C GLY A 526 57.03 11.92 0.51
N LYS A 527 56.31 13.02 0.27
CA LYS A 527 56.89 14.27 -0.26
C LYS A 527 57.47 15.22 0.80
N VAL A 528 57.31 14.91 2.09
CA VAL A 528 57.88 15.71 3.21
C VAL A 528 59.14 15.03 3.75
N GLY A 529 60.17 14.90 2.89
CA GLY A 529 61.38 14.13 3.20
C GLY A 529 62.58 14.39 2.29
N GLY A 530 62.74 15.61 1.78
CA GLY A 530 63.74 15.94 0.74
C GLY A 530 64.38 17.32 0.89
N GLY A 531 64.70 17.75 2.12
CA GLY A 531 65.23 19.09 2.42
C GLY A 531 66.67 19.10 2.96
N GLN A 532 67.63 19.33 2.06
CA GLN A 532 69.00 19.85 2.33
C GLN A 532 69.78 19.33 3.55
N ALA A 533 70.62 18.32 3.33
CA ALA A 533 71.78 18.06 4.17
C ALA A 533 72.91 19.05 3.84
N ASN A 534 73.14 20.07 4.67
CA ASN A 534 74.23 21.02 4.48
C ASN A 534 75.45 20.65 5.35
N LYS A 535 76.64 20.52 4.74
CA LYS A 535 77.86 20.06 5.42
C LYS A 535 78.55 21.21 6.18
N VAL A 536 78.71 21.07 7.49
CA VAL A 536 79.78 21.77 8.25
C VAL A 536 80.41 20.79 9.25
N ALA A 537 81.74 20.77 9.33
CA ALA A 537 82.50 19.85 10.19
C ALA A 537 83.24 20.59 11.31
N ARG A 538 83.29 20.00 12.53
CA ARG A 538 84.51 19.96 13.38
C ARG A 538 84.40 19.14 14.68
N LYS A 539 85.40 18.26 14.85
CA LYS A 539 86.18 17.98 16.08
C LYS A 539 85.47 17.62 17.42
N THR A 540 85.51 16.32 17.72
CA THR A 540 86.11 15.70 18.93
C THR A 540 85.88 16.32 20.34
N ARG A 541 85.25 15.57 21.26
CA ARG A 541 85.87 15.17 22.56
C ARG A 541 85.08 14.12 23.39
N LYS A 542 85.84 13.14 23.91
CA LYS A 542 85.73 12.26 25.11
C LYS A 542 84.41 12.10 25.93
N LYS A 543 84.15 10.83 26.34
CA LYS A 543 83.35 10.37 27.51
C LYS A 543 83.88 10.92 28.86
N PRO A 544 83.06 10.96 29.93
CA PRO A 544 82.83 9.83 30.88
C PRO A 544 81.31 9.48 31.01
N LYS A 545 80.80 8.32 31.48
CA LYS A 545 81.08 7.32 32.56
C LYS A 545 80.47 7.69 33.95
N GLY A 546 79.54 6.85 34.44
CA GLY A 546 78.73 6.95 35.69
C GLY A 546 77.23 6.83 35.36
N GLN A 547 76.52 5.74 35.67
CA GLN A 547 75.84 5.38 36.94
C GLN A 547 74.70 6.36 37.35
N ASP A 548 73.49 5.97 37.75
CA ASP A 548 72.78 4.67 37.81
C ASP A 548 71.25 4.91 37.91
N GLU A 549 70.44 3.82 37.85
CA GLU A 549 69.02 3.65 38.29
C GLU A 549 67.82 4.22 37.48
N SER A 550 66.86 3.30 37.20
CA SER A 550 65.37 3.46 37.12
C SER A 550 64.73 4.51 36.18
N ASP A 551 63.59 4.27 35.51
CA ASP A 551 62.64 3.15 35.56
C ASP A 551 61.80 3.05 34.26
N SER A 552 61.28 1.85 33.97
CA SER A 552 60.19 1.52 33.02
C SER A 552 60.21 2.05 31.56
N ASP A 553 60.63 1.18 30.64
CA ASP A 553 59.93 0.95 29.35
C ASP A 553 58.49 0.39 29.63
N GLU A 554 57.53 0.17 28.72
CA GLU A 554 57.43 0.05 27.26
C GLU A 554 55.93 0.31 26.92
N LEU A 555 55.47 1.07 25.92
CA LEU A 555 55.52 0.88 24.46
C LEU A 555 54.99 -0.46 23.90
N SER A 556 53.90 -0.37 23.13
CA SER A 556 53.59 -1.25 21.95
C SER A 556 53.25 -2.73 22.24
N SER A 557 52.66 -3.53 21.34
CA SER A 557 51.73 -3.26 20.24
C SER A 557 50.99 -4.56 19.83
N VAL A 558 50.09 -4.43 18.84
CA VAL A 558 49.35 -5.47 18.10
C VAL A 558 49.93 -6.90 18.03
N GLY A 559 49.02 -7.89 18.08
CA GLY A 559 49.30 -9.28 17.75
C GLY A 559 48.02 -10.05 17.39
N ASP A 560 47.71 -10.12 16.11
CA ASP A 560 46.67 -10.96 15.50
C ASP A 560 47.08 -12.44 15.56
N LEU A 561 46.11 -13.39 15.55
CA LEU A 561 46.25 -14.75 14.99
C LEU A 561 44.98 -15.60 15.19
N SER A 562 44.54 -16.24 14.12
CA SER A 562 43.60 -17.35 14.10
C SER A 562 44.35 -18.69 14.10
N ASP A 563 43.85 -19.70 14.83
CA ASP A 563 43.35 -20.97 14.25
C ASP A 563 43.09 -22.07 15.30
N ASN A 564 42.15 -22.94 14.97
CA ASN A 564 41.90 -24.34 15.38
C ASN A 564 42.69 -24.95 16.57
N GLU A 565 41.97 -25.63 17.49
CA GLU A 565 41.80 -27.09 17.37
C GLU A 565 40.68 -27.66 18.27
N GLU A 566 40.42 -28.97 18.13
CA GLU A 566 39.23 -29.66 18.59
C GLU A 566 39.24 -30.11 20.06
N GLY A 567 38.09 -29.97 20.71
CA GLY A 567 37.42 -30.93 21.61
C GLY A 567 38.19 -31.78 22.63
N HIS A 568 37.65 -31.84 23.86
CA HIS A 568 37.15 -33.13 24.35
C HIS A 568 36.01 -33.01 25.38
N LYS A 569 35.23 -34.09 25.41
CA LYS A 569 34.03 -34.37 26.21
C LYS A 569 34.21 -34.16 27.72
N HIS A 570 33.12 -33.82 28.39
CA HIS A 570 32.55 -34.76 29.36
C HIS A 570 31.02 -34.74 29.36
#